data_AF-W5SV62-F1
#
_entry.id   AF-W5SV62-F1
#
_cell.length_a   1.000
_cell.length_b   1.000
_cell.length_c   1.000
_cell.angle_alpha   90.00
_cell.angle_beta   90.00
_cell.angle_gamma   90.00
#
_symmetry.space_group_name_H-M   'P 1'
#
loop_
_entity.id
_entity.type
_entity.pdbx_description
1 polymer ?
#
loop_
_entity_poly.entity_id
_entity_poly.type
_entity_poly.pdbx_seq_one_letter_code
_entity_poly.pdbx_strand_id
1 'polypeptide(L)'
;MKKKRMFVLIFILLSISAFANSTSPARNKFGMGILLPLPIALEFNIENFDIDLGVYNGTNNLFKDWQTLFLAIDYIFYTHTFAKINNILDFAVGGGGYGTIWFSRWGNGQTNSGPMSLGARLSMILNLAIARKKFDIFLKVAPGLGLNIWSSGAGFRWEIFAGLGMRLWFT
;
A
#
# COMPACT_ATOMS: atom_id res chain seq x y z
N MET A 1 -20.26 -24.28 -13.30
CA MET A 1 -21.06 -23.03 -13.25
C MET A 1 -21.42 -22.54 -11.83
N LYS A 2 -21.72 -23.41 -10.86
CA LYS A 2 -22.12 -23.01 -9.49
C LYS A 2 -21.06 -22.16 -8.74
N LYS A 3 -19.77 -22.54 -8.79
CA LYS A 3 -18.68 -21.80 -8.12
C LYS A 3 -18.51 -20.35 -8.63
N LYS A 4 -18.54 -20.14 -9.95
CA LYS A 4 -18.44 -18.79 -10.56
C LYS A 4 -19.60 -17.87 -10.16
N ARG A 5 -20.83 -18.41 -10.09
CA ARG A 5 -22.01 -17.66 -9.62
C ARG A 5 -21.96 -17.32 -8.14
N MET A 6 -21.37 -18.20 -7.32
CA MET A 6 -21.18 -17.96 -5.88
C MET A 6 -20.19 -16.83 -5.63
N PHE A 7 -19.08 -16.76 -6.36
CA PHE A 7 -18.13 -15.64 -6.28
C PHE A 7 -18.78 -14.31 -6.68
N VAL A 8 -19.56 -14.29 -7.75
CA VAL A 8 -20.31 -13.08 -8.16
C VAL A 8 -21.32 -12.67 -7.09
N LEU A 9 -22.03 -13.62 -6.47
CA LEU A 9 -22.95 -13.34 -5.38
C LEU A 9 -22.25 -12.76 -4.15
N ILE A 10 -21.11 -13.34 -3.76
CA ILE A 10 -20.28 -12.85 -2.65
C ILE A 10 -19.80 -11.42 -2.95
N PHE A 11 -19.33 -11.15 -4.16
CA PHE A 11 -18.92 -9.81 -4.58
C PHE A 11 -20.08 -8.81 -4.51
N ILE A 12 -21.26 -9.19 -5.01
CA ILE A 12 -22.48 -8.36 -4.95
C ILE A 12 -22.89 -8.09 -3.50
N LEU A 13 -22.92 -9.11 -2.64
CA LEU A 13 -23.24 -9.00 -1.22
C LEU A 13 -22.25 -8.11 -0.45
N LEU A 14 -20.95 -8.25 -0.72
CA LEU A 14 -19.90 -7.40 -0.16
C LEU A 14 -20.03 -5.95 -0.64
N SER A 15 -20.43 -5.72 -1.90
CA SER A 15 -20.73 -4.36 -2.35
C SER A 15 -21.98 -3.78 -1.69
N ILE A 16 -23.05 -4.55 -1.47
CA ILE A 16 -24.26 -4.04 -0.79
C ILE A 16 -23.97 -3.67 0.67
N SER A 17 -23.17 -4.46 1.40
CA SER A 17 -22.74 -4.08 2.76
C SER A 17 -21.77 -2.89 2.76
N ALA A 18 -20.91 -2.78 1.75
CA ALA A 18 -20.07 -1.61 1.52
C ALA A 18 -20.88 -0.34 1.17
N PHE A 19 -22.15 -0.43 0.77
CA PHE A 19 -23.00 0.74 0.49
C PHE A 19 -24.17 0.93 1.48
N ALA A 20 -24.35 0.04 2.46
CA ALA A 20 -25.36 0.19 3.51
C ALA A 20 -25.08 1.42 4.42
N ASN A 21 -26.13 2.16 4.82
CA ASN A 21 -26.04 3.39 5.62
C ASN A 21 -25.16 3.23 6.87
N SER A 22 -23.95 3.80 6.88
CA SER A 22 -23.23 4.09 8.13
C SER A 22 -23.74 5.43 8.68
N THR A 23 -24.13 5.44 9.96
CA THR A 23 -24.49 6.64 10.72
C THR A 23 -23.27 7.34 11.32
N SER A 24 -22.08 6.73 11.23
CA SER A 24 -20.85 7.29 11.78
C SER A 24 -20.16 8.23 10.77
N PRO A 25 -19.82 9.46 11.17
CA PRO A 25 -19.02 10.38 10.35
C PRO A 25 -17.51 10.04 10.35
N ALA A 26 -17.09 9.06 11.16
CA ALA A 26 -15.70 8.62 11.28
C ALA A 26 -15.39 7.47 10.31
N ARG A 27 -14.17 7.49 9.77
CA ARG A 27 -13.60 6.40 8.95
C ARG A 27 -13.42 5.16 9.83
N ASN A 28 -13.70 3.97 9.27
CA ASN A 28 -13.58 2.73 10.05
C ASN A 28 -12.11 2.39 10.34
N LYS A 29 -11.90 1.48 11.29
CA LYS A 29 -10.58 1.08 11.77
C LYS A 29 -9.86 0.05 10.90
N PHE A 30 -10.54 -0.57 9.93
CA PHE A 30 -9.93 -1.56 9.04
C PHE A 30 -10.21 -1.21 7.58
N GLY A 31 -9.16 -1.18 6.77
CA GLY A 31 -9.22 -0.92 5.34
C GLY A 31 -8.36 -1.90 4.56
N MET A 32 -8.76 -2.20 3.33
CA MET A 32 -7.96 -2.96 2.38
C MET A 32 -8.03 -2.31 1.01
N GLY A 33 -6.89 -2.22 0.34
CA GLY A 33 -6.77 -1.52 -0.91
C GLY A 33 -5.65 -2.05 -1.80
N ILE A 34 -5.46 -1.33 -2.90
CA ILE A 34 -4.36 -1.52 -3.82
C ILE A 34 -3.64 -0.18 -3.99
N LEU A 35 -2.33 -0.23 -4.15
CA LEU A 35 -1.46 0.91 -4.46
C LEU A 35 -0.72 0.60 -5.76
N LEU A 36 -0.70 1.56 -6.68
CA LEU A 36 -0.04 1.45 -7.98
C LEU A 36 0.62 2.80 -8.34
N PRO A 37 1.70 2.85 -9.14
CA PRO A 37 2.45 1.72 -9.66
C PRO A 37 3.71 1.38 -8.85
N LEU A 38 4.22 2.25 -7.97
CA LEU A 38 5.56 2.10 -7.38
C LEU A 38 5.50 2.16 -5.85
N PRO A 39 5.15 1.07 -5.15
CA PRO A 39 5.02 -0.32 -5.61
C PRO A 39 3.64 -0.65 -6.21
N ILE A 40 3.53 -1.85 -6.81
CA ILE A 40 2.25 -2.54 -6.96
C ILE A 40 2.03 -3.34 -5.66
N ALA A 41 1.21 -2.82 -4.76
CA ALA A 41 1.01 -3.42 -3.45
C ALA A 41 -0.46 -3.58 -3.09
N LEU A 42 -0.75 -4.62 -2.32
CA LEU A 42 -1.92 -4.69 -1.47
C LEU A 42 -1.64 -3.85 -0.23
N GLU A 43 -2.54 -2.91 0.05
CA GLU A 43 -2.48 -2.07 1.25
C GLU A 43 -3.50 -2.59 2.27
N PHE A 44 -3.07 -2.80 3.50
CA PHE A 44 -3.92 -3.11 4.64
C PHE A 44 -3.77 -2.01 5.67
N ASN A 45 -4.89 -1.41 6.06
CA ASN A 45 -4.93 -0.41 7.08
C ASN A 45 -5.60 -0.99 8.34
N ILE A 46 -4.90 -0.98 9.47
CA ILE A 46 -5.39 -1.44 10.76
C ILE A 46 -5.15 -0.32 11.78
N GLU A 47 -6.21 0.39 12.12
CA GLU A 47 -6.19 1.61 12.92
C GLU A 47 -5.24 2.66 12.33
N ASN A 48 -4.09 2.86 12.96
CA ASN A 48 -3.06 3.79 12.50
C ASN A 48 -1.91 3.07 11.79
N PHE A 49 -1.95 1.74 11.69
CA PHE A 49 -0.93 0.99 10.96
C PHE A 49 -1.33 0.80 9.50
N ASP A 50 -0.36 0.99 8.63
CA ASP A 50 -0.51 0.85 7.20
C ASP A 50 0.54 -0.14 6.69
N ILE A 51 0.09 -1.25 6.11
CA ILE A 51 0.90 -2.38 5.72
C ILE A 51 0.79 -2.54 4.21
N ASP A 52 1.91 -2.35 3.51
CA ASP A 52 2.00 -2.57 2.07
C ASP A 52 2.72 -3.89 1.80
N LEU A 53 2.10 -4.80 1.06
CA LEU A 53 2.75 -6.02 0.58
C LEU A 53 2.58 -6.13 -0.93
N GLY A 54 3.68 -6.30 -1.65
CA GLY A 54 3.58 -6.51 -3.09
C GLY A 54 4.91 -6.60 -3.80
N VAL A 55 4.91 -6.09 -5.03
CA VAL A 55 6.10 -6.07 -5.88
C VAL A 55 6.51 -4.64 -6.16
N TYR A 56 7.80 -4.41 -6.10
CA TYR A 56 8.42 -3.14 -6.35
C TYR A 56 9.39 -3.28 -7.50
N ASN A 57 9.52 -2.23 -8.27
CA ASN A 57 10.53 -2.14 -9.28
C ASN A 57 11.20 -0.79 -9.07
N GLY A 58 12.43 -0.83 -8.55
CA GLY A 58 13.16 0.33 -8.09
C GLY A 58 13.11 1.52 -9.03
N THR A 59 13.31 2.72 -8.49
CA THR A 59 13.43 3.96 -9.28
C THR A 59 14.42 3.86 -10.45
N ASN A 60 15.44 3.00 -10.34
CA ASN A 60 16.44 2.75 -11.38
C ASN A 60 16.01 1.77 -12.49
N ASN A 61 14.94 0.97 -12.28
CA ASN A 61 14.52 -0.12 -13.18
C ASN A 61 13.04 -0.05 -13.61
N LEU A 62 12.41 1.13 -13.47
CA LEU A 62 11.00 1.41 -13.78
C LEU A 62 10.41 0.51 -14.89
N PHE A 63 9.45 -0.33 -14.50
CA PHE A 63 8.65 -1.21 -15.37
C PHE A 63 9.36 -2.36 -16.10
N LYS A 64 10.67 -2.59 -15.89
CA LYS A 64 11.39 -3.70 -16.53
C LYS A 64 11.38 -5.04 -15.76
N ASP A 65 11.56 -5.02 -14.44
CA ASP A 65 11.73 -6.25 -13.64
C ASP A 65 10.91 -6.20 -12.32
N TRP A 66 9.70 -6.76 -12.32
CA TRP A 66 8.86 -6.94 -11.13
C TRP A 66 9.31 -8.12 -10.25
N GLN A 67 10.60 -8.17 -9.96
CA GLN A 67 11.25 -9.30 -9.31
C GLN A 67 11.59 -9.03 -7.84
N THR A 68 11.27 -7.83 -7.35
CA THR A 68 11.53 -7.44 -5.97
C THR A 68 10.26 -7.53 -5.15
N LEU A 69 10.21 -8.46 -4.20
CA LEU A 69 9.17 -8.47 -3.18
C LEU A 69 9.37 -7.28 -2.28
N PHE A 70 8.28 -6.62 -1.94
CA PHE A 70 8.22 -5.41 -1.14
C PHE A 70 7.28 -5.62 0.04
N LEU A 71 7.74 -5.25 1.21
CA LEU A 71 6.95 -5.14 2.42
C LEU A 71 7.25 -3.80 3.07
N ALA A 72 6.23 -3.10 3.53
CA ALA A 72 6.42 -1.96 4.41
C ALA A 72 5.32 -1.86 5.46
N ILE A 73 5.68 -1.29 6.59
CA ILE A 73 4.81 -1.09 7.74
C ILE A 73 5.05 0.34 8.24
N ASP A 74 4.02 1.18 8.14
CA ASP A 74 4.04 2.55 8.64
C ASP A 74 3.05 2.73 9.78
N TYR A 75 3.40 3.61 10.71
CA TYR A 75 2.45 4.20 11.64
C TYR A 75 2.04 5.59 11.12
N ILE A 76 0.75 5.79 10.93
CA ILE A 76 0.13 6.97 10.31
C ILE A 76 -0.48 7.88 11.38
N PHE A 77 -0.06 9.14 11.35
CA PHE A 77 -0.67 10.25 12.08
C PHE A 77 -1.58 11.03 11.13
N TYR A 78 -2.89 11.00 11.39
CA TYR A 78 -3.85 11.84 10.68
C TYR A 78 -3.70 13.28 11.17
N THR A 79 -3.25 14.17 10.30
CA THR A 79 -2.83 15.52 10.70
C THR A 79 -3.86 16.59 10.39
N HIS A 80 -4.61 16.45 9.31
CA HIS A 80 -5.57 17.49 8.95
C HIS A 80 -6.75 16.97 8.12
N THR A 81 -7.95 17.28 8.59
CA THR A 81 -9.19 17.15 7.83
C THR A 81 -9.62 18.52 7.35
N PHE A 82 -9.79 18.70 6.05
CA PHE A 82 -10.14 20.00 5.47
C PHE A 82 -11.64 20.30 5.67
N ALA A 83 -11.97 21.08 6.70
CA ALA A 83 -13.35 21.44 7.06
C ALA A 83 -14.14 22.13 5.92
N LYS A 84 -13.45 22.86 5.04
CA LYS A 84 -14.08 23.57 3.91
C LYS A 84 -14.52 22.67 2.75
N ILE A 85 -14.14 21.38 2.75
CA ILE A 85 -14.47 20.41 1.68
C ILE A 85 -15.26 19.23 2.27
N ASN A 86 -16.18 19.50 3.22
CA ASN A 86 -17.04 18.49 3.87
C ASN A 86 -16.29 17.25 4.40
N ASN A 87 -15.01 17.39 4.80
CA ASN A 87 -14.17 16.29 5.27
C ASN A 87 -14.01 15.15 4.23
N ILE A 88 -14.04 15.50 2.94
CA ILE A 88 -13.80 14.59 1.81
C ILE A 88 -12.30 14.43 1.58
N LEU A 89 -11.51 15.48 1.85
CA LEU A 89 -10.06 15.46 1.71
C LEU A 89 -9.41 15.37 3.10
N ASP A 90 -8.49 14.40 3.26
CA ASP A 90 -7.73 14.19 4.49
C ASP A 90 -6.25 14.02 4.19
N PHE A 91 -5.40 14.78 4.90
CA PHE A 91 -3.94 14.63 4.83
C PHE A 91 -3.41 13.87 6.05
N ALA A 92 -2.51 12.95 5.78
CA ALA A 92 -1.88 12.10 6.78
C ALA A 92 -0.37 12.02 6.52
N VAL A 93 0.38 11.91 7.61
CA VAL A 93 1.83 11.68 7.59
C VAL A 93 2.17 10.56 8.53
N GLY A 94 3.16 9.75 8.20
CA GLY A 94 3.55 8.60 8.99
C GLY A 94 5.01 8.27 8.84
N GLY A 95 5.50 7.41 9.72
CA GLY A 95 6.85 6.89 9.68
C GLY A 95 6.84 5.38 9.83
N GLY A 96 7.77 4.71 9.15
CA GLY A 96 7.79 3.26 9.15
C GLY A 96 9.06 2.65 8.61
N GLY A 97 9.03 1.33 8.52
CA GLY A 97 10.10 0.52 7.94
C GLY A 97 9.65 -0.11 6.64
N TYR A 98 10.61 -0.35 5.76
CA TYR A 98 10.39 -1.13 4.56
C TYR A 98 11.50 -2.16 4.36
N GLY A 99 11.15 -3.23 3.64
CA GLY A 99 12.07 -4.28 3.23
C GLY A 99 11.81 -4.67 1.78
N THR A 100 12.89 -4.91 1.05
CA THR A 100 12.84 -5.44 -0.32
C THR A 100 13.71 -6.67 -0.45
N ILE A 101 13.24 -7.69 -1.14
CA ILE A 101 14.03 -8.88 -1.47
C ILE A 101 13.98 -9.07 -2.98
N TRP A 102 15.14 -9.01 -3.65
CA TRP A 102 15.22 -9.29 -5.08
C TRP A 102 15.35 -10.80 -5.33
N PHE A 103 14.44 -11.36 -6.10
CA PHE A 103 14.55 -12.71 -6.63
C PHE A 103 15.25 -12.67 -8.00
N SER A 104 16.51 -13.08 -8.04
CA SER A 104 17.25 -13.25 -9.31
C SER A 104 16.61 -14.38 -10.13
N ARG A 105 16.00 -14.04 -11.27
CA ARG A 105 15.55 -14.92 -12.39
C ARG A 105 15.03 -16.32 -12.02
N TRP A 106 13.74 -16.55 -12.31
CA TRP A 106 13.14 -17.88 -12.48
C TRP A 106 13.66 -18.59 -13.76
N GLY A 107 14.98 -18.76 -13.87
CA GLY A 107 15.64 -19.47 -14.97
C GLY A 107 16.59 -20.52 -14.41
N ASN A 108 16.31 -21.80 -14.68
CA ASN A 108 17.16 -22.96 -14.41
C ASN A 108 17.51 -23.24 -12.93
N GLY A 109 16.49 -23.37 -12.07
CA GLY A 109 16.56 -24.25 -10.90
C GLY A 109 17.49 -23.85 -9.74
N GLN A 110 18.08 -22.64 -9.75
CA GLN A 110 18.86 -22.12 -8.63
C GLN A 110 18.31 -20.77 -8.18
N THR A 111 17.66 -20.76 -7.01
CA THR A 111 17.31 -19.54 -6.29
C THR A 111 18.58 -18.95 -5.68
N ASN A 112 19.30 -18.12 -6.43
CA ASN A 112 20.28 -17.23 -5.82
C ASN A 112 19.50 -16.07 -5.17
N SER A 113 19.62 -15.92 -3.85
CA SER A 113 19.07 -14.75 -3.14
C SER A 113 19.77 -13.50 -3.68
N GLY A 114 19.00 -12.64 -4.34
CA GLY A 114 19.48 -11.33 -4.77
C GLY A 114 19.68 -10.41 -3.56
N PRO A 115 20.14 -9.17 -3.79
CA PRO A 115 20.31 -8.20 -2.73
C PRO A 115 18.99 -7.94 -2.01
N MET A 116 19.10 -7.79 -0.69
CA MET A 116 18.03 -7.41 0.20
C MET A 116 18.22 -5.95 0.58
N SER A 117 17.17 -5.15 0.67
CA SER A 117 17.25 -3.82 1.28
C SER A 117 16.32 -3.73 2.48
N LEU A 118 16.77 -3.02 3.51
CA LEU A 118 15.98 -2.65 4.68
C LEU A 118 16.17 -1.17 4.94
N GLY A 119 15.10 -0.47 5.26
CA GLY A 119 15.19 0.97 5.49
C GLY A 119 14.02 1.53 6.26
N ALA A 120 14.15 2.81 6.59
CA ALA A 120 13.08 3.62 7.14
C ALA A 120 12.45 4.46 6.02
N ARG A 121 11.16 4.76 6.11
CA ARG A 121 10.47 5.67 5.19
C ARG A 121 9.53 6.62 5.91
N LEU A 122 9.28 7.76 5.27
CA LEU A 122 8.35 8.78 5.75
C LEU A 122 7.14 8.84 4.81
N SER A 123 6.00 8.28 5.23
CA SER A 123 4.79 8.20 4.42
C SER A 123 4.00 9.50 4.47
N MET A 124 3.55 9.98 3.31
CA MET A 124 2.64 11.11 3.16
C MET A 124 1.46 10.65 2.32
N ILE A 125 0.25 10.79 2.84
CA ILE A 125 -0.97 10.28 2.21
C ILE A 125 -1.99 11.42 2.09
N LEU A 126 -2.45 11.66 0.87
CA LEU A 126 -3.58 12.52 0.57
C LEU A 126 -4.77 11.65 0.19
N ASN A 127 -5.77 11.59 1.06
CA ASN A 127 -6.96 10.77 0.88
C ASN A 127 -8.10 11.60 0.32
N LEU A 128 -8.78 11.08 -0.69
CA LEU A 128 -10.07 11.55 -1.20
C LEU A 128 -11.12 10.51 -0.84
N ALA A 129 -11.87 10.77 0.22
CA ALA A 129 -12.97 9.94 0.68
C ALA A 129 -14.17 10.05 -0.25
N ILE A 130 -14.61 8.92 -0.78
CA ILE A 130 -15.74 8.78 -1.69
C ILE A 130 -16.78 7.87 -1.01
N ALA A 131 -18.04 7.93 -1.45
CA ALA A 131 -19.12 7.06 -0.96
C ALA A 131 -19.21 7.02 0.58
N ARG A 132 -19.28 8.21 1.21
CA ARG A 132 -19.43 8.36 2.68
C ARG A 132 -18.30 7.71 3.48
N LYS A 133 -17.05 7.88 3.03
CA LYS A 133 -15.82 7.40 3.71
C LYS A 133 -15.67 5.88 3.80
N LYS A 134 -16.50 5.11 3.08
CA LYS A 134 -16.31 3.66 2.93
C LYS A 134 -15.35 3.27 1.81
N PHE A 135 -15.08 4.22 0.92
CA PHE A 135 -14.12 4.07 -0.16
C PHE A 135 -13.24 5.31 -0.19
N ASP A 136 -11.96 5.16 -0.50
CA ASP A 136 -11.10 6.30 -0.79
C ASP A 136 -10.16 6.02 -1.95
N ILE A 137 -9.95 7.06 -2.76
CA ILE A 137 -8.82 7.14 -3.67
C ILE A 137 -7.77 7.96 -2.93
N PHE A 138 -6.52 7.53 -2.94
CA PHE A 138 -5.47 8.24 -2.23
C PHE A 138 -4.20 8.34 -3.06
N LEU A 139 -3.46 9.41 -2.83
CA LEU A 139 -2.10 9.58 -3.32
C LEU A 139 -1.17 9.35 -2.13
N LYS A 140 -0.18 8.47 -2.30
CA LYS A 140 0.81 8.13 -1.28
C LYS A 140 2.21 8.38 -1.83
N VAL A 141 3.03 9.07 -1.05
CA VAL A 141 4.45 9.29 -1.35
C VAL A 141 5.23 9.01 -0.07
N ALA A 142 6.21 8.12 -0.16
CA ALA A 142 7.07 7.74 0.94
C ALA A 142 8.54 7.71 0.50
N PRO A 143 9.30 8.80 0.68
CA PRO A 143 10.75 8.74 0.58
C PRO A 143 11.32 7.80 1.65
N GLY A 144 12.26 6.98 1.23
CA GLY A 144 12.91 5.95 2.03
C GLY A 144 14.44 6.08 2.01
N LEU A 145 15.02 5.74 3.15
CA LEU A 145 16.45 5.65 3.40
C LEU A 145 16.76 4.26 3.92
N GLY A 146 17.60 3.52 3.21
CA GLY A 146 17.89 2.14 3.54
C GLY A 146 19.33 1.72 3.31
N LEU A 147 19.60 0.51 3.77
CA LEU A 147 20.80 -0.26 3.50
C LEU A 147 20.46 -1.36 2.53
N ASN A 148 21.16 -1.38 1.41
CA ASN A 148 21.16 -2.51 0.50
C ASN A 148 22.27 -3.47 0.93
N ILE A 149 21.94 -4.76 1.07
CA ILE A 149 22.78 -5.82 1.60
C ILE A 149 22.92 -6.89 0.51
N TRP A 150 24.15 -7.21 0.15
CA TRP A 150 24.49 -8.26 -0.81
C TRP A 150 25.72 -9.05 -0.35
N SER A 151 26.06 -10.10 -1.08
CA SER A 151 27.13 -11.04 -0.67
C SER A 151 28.51 -10.41 -0.46
N SER A 152 28.80 -9.27 -1.10
CA SER A 152 30.08 -8.58 -1.02
C SER A 152 30.06 -7.28 -0.19
N GLY A 153 28.97 -6.98 0.51
CA GLY A 153 28.90 -5.84 1.43
C GLY A 153 27.52 -5.21 1.60
N ALA A 154 27.52 -4.03 2.22
CA ALA A 154 26.33 -3.20 2.37
C ALA A 154 26.61 -1.77 1.89
N GLY A 155 25.57 -1.12 1.38
CA GLY A 155 25.65 0.27 0.92
C GLY A 155 24.35 1.02 1.15
N PHE A 156 24.46 2.35 1.27
CA PHE A 156 23.29 3.20 1.42
C PHE A 156 22.49 3.26 0.12
N ARG A 157 21.17 3.32 0.27
CA ARG A 157 20.22 3.43 -0.83
C ARG A 157 19.12 4.42 -0.46
N TRP A 158 18.87 5.35 -1.37
CA TRP A 158 17.70 6.20 -1.34
C TRP A 158 16.62 5.62 -2.24
N GLU A 159 15.38 5.62 -1.76
CA GLU A 159 14.23 5.10 -2.48
C GLU A 159 13.04 6.03 -2.36
N ILE A 160 12.14 5.98 -3.35
CA ILE A 160 10.89 6.72 -3.32
C ILE A 160 9.79 5.74 -3.69
N PHE A 161 8.85 5.55 -2.78
CA PHE A 161 7.63 4.79 -3.01
C PHE A 161 6.51 5.79 -3.27
N ALA A 162 5.94 5.81 -4.47
CA ALA A 162 4.88 6.74 -4.83
C ALA A 162 3.82 6.03 -5.65
N GLY A 163 2.56 6.26 -5.29
CA GLY A 163 1.45 5.64 -6.00
C GLY A 163 0.11 6.30 -5.74
N LEU A 164 -0.80 6.07 -6.67
CA LEU A 164 -2.23 6.25 -6.53
C LEU A 164 -2.83 4.92 -6.06
N GLY A 165 -3.58 4.95 -4.98
CA GLY A 165 -4.26 3.80 -4.45
C GLY A 165 -5.76 3.98 -4.38
N MET A 166 -6.44 2.86 -4.21
CA MET A 166 -7.85 2.80 -3.87
C MET A 166 -8.06 1.82 -2.72
N ARG A 167 -8.89 2.20 -1.74
CA ARG A 167 -9.09 1.41 -0.53
C ARG A 167 -10.56 1.40 -0.12
N LEU A 168 -10.98 0.23 0.36
CA LEU A 168 -12.30 -0.03 0.91
C LEU A 168 -12.17 -0.19 2.42
N TRP A 169 -13.08 0.45 3.16
CA TRP A 169 -13.16 0.40 4.61
C TRP A 169 -14.25 -0.56 5.04
N PHE A 170 -13.89 -1.55 5.87
CA PHE A 170 -14.83 -2.53 6.41
C PHE A 170 -15.30 -2.10 7.79
N THR A 171 -16.51 -2.49 8.16
CA THR A 171 -17.16 -2.16 9.44
C THR A 171 -17.08 -3.35 10.36
#